data_AF-A0A7C1DZ81-F1
#
_entry.id   AF-A0A7C1DZ81-F1
#
_cell.length_a   1.000
_cell.length_b   1.000
_cell.length_c   1.000
_cell.angle_alpha   90.00
_cell.angle_beta   90.00
_cell.angle_gamma   90.00
#
_symmetry.space_group_name_H-M   'P 1'
#
loop_
_entity.id
_entity.type
_entity.pdbx_description
1 polymer ?
#
loop_
_entity_poly.entity_id
_entity_poly.type
_entity_poly.pdbx_seq_one_letter_code
_entity_poly.pdbx_strand_id
1 'polypeptide(L)'
;ADPQHRAMAGLSMGGMQTRIITLAHPEMFSYAGMFSGGSFSPTDVENAPGFKEKIKLVFISYGSRELENRRMGFGGDPKADTEALKEAGLNTHFYVSRETAHEWQSWRRGLHEFAQLIFTDGM
;
A
#
# COMPACT_ATOMS: atom_id res chain seq x y z
N ALA A 1 12.51 -15.90 8.87
CA ALA A 1 12.58 -14.84 7.84
C ALA A 1 12.88 -13.52 8.52
N ASP A 2 13.95 -12.84 8.10
CA ASP A 2 14.26 -11.46 8.49
C ASP A 2 13.26 -10.47 7.82
N PRO A 3 13.29 -9.17 8.19
CA PRO A 3 12.35 -8.18 7.66
C PRO A 3 12.43 -7.99 6.13
N GLN A 4 13.62 -8.13 5.54
CA GLN A 4 13.83 -7.97 4.10
C GLN A 4 13.14 -9.07 3.29
N HIS A 5 12.82 -10.19 3.93
CA HIS A 5 12.07 -11.30 3.34
C HIS A 5 10.65 -11.40 3.91
N ARG A 6 10.11 -10.30 4.44
CA ARG A 6 8.74 -10.23 4.96
C ARG A 6 7.96 -9.04 4.39
N ALA A 7 6.80 -9.37 3.83
CA ALA A 7 5.82 -8.42 3.33
C ALA A 7 4.50 -8.60 4.09
N MET A 8 3.72 -7.54 4.21
CA MET A 8 2.33 -7.63 4.65
C MET A 8 1.45 -6.93 3.63
N ALA A 9 0.37 -7.59 3.24
CA ALA A 9 -0.64 -6.99 2.39
C ALA A 9 -2.06 -7.39 2.82
N GLY A 10 -3.03 -6.51 2.55
CA GLY A 10 -4.42 -6.79 2.87
C GLY A 10 -5.39 -5.99 2.01
N LEU A 11 -6.61 -6.52 1.90
CA LEU A 11 -7.69 -5.91 1.13
C LEU A 11 -8.74 -5.28 2.04
N SER A 12 -9.35 -4.17 1.63
CA SER A 12 -10.41 -3.48 2.37
C SER A 12 -10.00 -3.21 3.83
N MET A 13 -10.76 -3.72 4.80
CA MET A 13 -10.39 -3.65 6.23
C MET A 13 -9.03 -4.30 6.54
N GLY A 14 -8.67 -5.39 5.87
CA GLY A 14 -7.34 -5.98 6.00
C GLY A 14 -6.22 -5.06 5.48
N GLY A 15 -6.54 -4.19 4.52
CA GLY A 15 -5.64 -3.12 4.07
C GLY A 15 -5.41 -2.08 5.16
N MET A 16 -6.47 -1.62 5.81
CA MET A 16 -6.36 -0.72 6.97
C MET A 16 -5.55 -1.36 8.11
N GLN A 17 -5.78 -2.64 8.40
CA GLN A 17 -5.00 -3.38 9.41
C GLN A 17 -3.52 -3.48 9.00
N THR A 18 -3.24 -3.76 7.73
CA THR A 18 -1.87 -3.77 7.20
C THR A 18 -1.18 -2.43 7.43
N ARG A 19 -1.85 -1.32 7.11
CA ARG A 19 -1.32 0.03 7.37
C ARG A 19 -0.99 0.24 8.84
N ILE A 20 -1.93 -0.04 9.73
CA ILE A 20 -1.74 0.15 11.18
C ILE A 20 -0.56 -0.68 11.69
N ILE A 21 -0.49 -1.95 11.30
CA ILE A 21 0.54 -2.88 11.77
C ILE A 21 1.92 -2.53 11.21
N THR A 22 2.01 -2.21 9.92
CA THR A 22 3.29 -1.88 9.28
C THR A 22 3.86 -0.53 9.74
N LEU A 23 3.01 0.45 10.04
CA LEU A 23 3.42 1.71 10.69
C LEU A 23 3.90 1.50 12.13
N ALA A 24 3.25 0.61 12.89
CA ALA A 24 3.62 0.33 14.27
C ALA A 24 4.87 -0.56 14.40
N HIS A 25 5.12 -1.43 13.42
CA HIS A 25 6.20 -2.41 13.43
C HIS A 25 7.05 -2.40 12.14
N PRO A 26 7.63 -1.25 11.75
CA PRO A 26 8.41 -1.17 10.52
C PRO A 26 9.70 -2.02 10.59
N GLU A 27 10.17 -2.40 11.77
CA GLU A 27 11.26 -3.38 11.97
C GLU A 27 10.92 -4.81 11.58
N MET A 28 9.63 -5.13 11.40
CA MET A 28 9.20 -6.50 11.13
C MET A 28 8.95 -6.78 9.65
N PHE A 29 8.80 -5.73 8.83
CA PHE A 29 8.39 -5.82 7.43
C PHE A 29 9.24 -4.88 6.57
N SER A 30 9.47 -5.25 5.31
CA SER A 30 10.07 -4.36 4.32
C SER A 30 9.14 -3.98 3.17
N TYR A 31 7.95 -4.57 3.07
CA TYR A 31 7.00 -4.29 2.01
C TYR A 31 5.58 -4.22 2.56
N ALA A 32 4.83 -3.18 2.20
CA ALA A 32 3.45 -2.98 2.64
C ALA A 32 2.52 -2.82 1.42
N GLY A 33 1.47 -3.65 1.34
CA GLY A 33 0.49 -3.62 0.26
C GLY A 33 -0.93 -3.36 0.78
N MET A 34 -1.67 -2.46 0.14
CA MET A 34 -3.06 -2.16 0.52
C MET A 34 -3.97 -2.13 -0.71
N PHE A 35 -4.97 -3.01 -0.71
CA PHE A 35 -5.87 -3.20 -1.85
C PHE A 35 -7.28 -2.71 -1.49
N SER A 36 -7.70 -1.59 -2.08
CA SER A 36 -8.99 -0.94 -1.80
C SER A 36 -9.21 -0.61 -0.31
N GLY A 37 -8.15 -0.29 0.44
CA GLY A 37 -8.18 -0.23 1.91
C GLY A 37 -7.83 1.12 2.54
N GLY A 38 -7.66 2.17 1.76
CA GLY A 38 -7.17 3.49 2.16
C GLY A 38 -5.84 3.84 1.49
N SER A 39 -5.08 4.71 2.12
CA SER A 39 -3.73 5.14 1.74
C SER A 39 -2.81 5.28 2.97
N PHE A 40 -1.51 5.44 2.74
CA PHE A 40 -0.59 5.97 3.74
C PHE A 40 -0.40 7.46 3.44
N SER A 41 -0.71 8.34 4.38
CA SER A 41 -0.46 9.77 4.21
C SER A 41 0.98 10.13 4.62
N PRO A 42 1.55 11.25 4.14
CA PRO A 42 2.83 11.76 4.63
C PRO A 42 2.87 11.90 6.15
N THR A 43 1.81 12.41 6.76
CA THR A 43 1.70 12.55 8.22
C THR A 43 1.74 11.21 8.96
N ASP A 44 1.20 10.14 8.39
CA ASP A 44 1.32 8.80 8.99
C ASP A 44 2.78 8.34 9.03
N VAL A 45 3.49 8.53 7.92
CA VAL A 45 4.88 8.09 7.78
C VAL A 45 5.81 8.94 8.64
N GLU A 46 5.59 10.26 8.72
CA GLU A 46 6.32 11.15 9.62
C GLU A 46 6.16 10.76 11.10
N ASN A 47 4.96 10.30 11.48
CA ASN A 47 4.66 9.84 12.84
C ASN A 47 5.07 8.38 13.11
N ALA A 48 5.68 7.68 12.15
CA ALA A 48 6.11 6.29 12.27
C ALA A 48 7.65 6.19 12.15
N PRO A 49 8.39 6.33 13.27
CA PRO A 49 9.86 6.31 13.26
C PRO A 49 10.42 5.05 12.61
N GLY A 50 11.33 5.22 11.65
CA GLY A 50 11.98 4.10 10.96
C GLY A 50 11.16 3.54 9.80
N PHE A 51 9.92 3.98 9.55
CA PHE A 51 9.11 3.46 8.45
C PHE A 51 9.75 3.73 7.11
N LYS A 52 10.13 4.98 6.86
CA LYS A 52 10.74 5.43 5.59
C LYS A 52 12.06 4.69 5.29
N GLU A 53 12.83 4.36 6.32
CA GLU A 53 14.12 3.69 6.19
C GLU A 53 14.00 2.17 6.02
N LYS A 54 12.98 1.55 6.63
CA LYS A 54 12.84 0.09 6.69
C LYS A 54 11.89 -0.48 5.63
N ILE A 55 10.91 0.31 5.19
CA ILE A 55 9.93 -0.08 4.17
C ILE A 55 10.46 0.28 2.79
N LYS A 56 10.82 -0.75 2.03
CA LYS A 56 11.35 -0.67 0.67
C LYS A 56 10.28 -0.43 -0.40
N LEU A 57 9.01 -0.72 -0.10
CA LEU A 57 7.88 -0.52 -1.01
C LEU A 57 6.58 -0.26 -0.24
N VAL A 58 5.86 0.78 -0.66
CA VAL A 58 4.44 0.96 -0.36
C VAL A 58 3.64 0.78 -1.65
N PHE A 59 2.76 -0.21 -1.68
CA PHE A 59 1.90 -0.50 -2.82
C PHE A 59 0.43 -0.23 -2.46
N ILE A 60 -0.23 0.58 -3.28
CA ILE A 60 -1.65 0.88 -3.16
C ILE A 60 -2.35 0.45 -4.44
N SER A 61 -3.51 -0.22 -4.34
CA SER A 61 -4.33 -0.50 -5.51
C SER A 61 -5.82 -0.33 -5.27
N TYR A 62 -6.55 -0.03 -6.33
CA TYR A 62 -8.01 0.14 -6.33
C TYR A 62 -8.63 -0.34 -7.65
N GLY A 63 -9.92 -0.68 -7.63
CA GLY A 63 -10.73 -0.75 -8.85
C GLY A 63 -11.06 0.65 -9.39
N SER A 64 -11.10 0.83 -10.71
CA SER A 64 -11.37 2.14 -11.33
C SER A 64 -12.71 2.73 -10.89
N ARG A 65 -13.74 1.89 -10.77
CA ARG A 65 -15.10 2.33 -10.38
C ARG A 65 -15.18 2.77 -8.93
N GLU A 66 -14.25 2.32 -8.07
CA GLU A 66 -14.13 2.81 -6.70
C GLU A 66 -13.60 4.24 -6.68
N LEU A 67 -12.61 4.55 -7.52
CA LEU A 67 -12.03 5.88 -7.62
C LEU A 67 -13.00 6.88 -8.27
N GLU A 68 -13.77 6.42 -9.25
CA GLU A 68 -14.84 7.21 -9.89
C GLU A 68 -15.97 7.57 -8.91
N ASN A 69 -16.29 6.69 -7.97
CA ASN A 69 -17.38 6.86 -6.99
C ASN A 69 -16.86 6.89 -5.55
N ARG A 70 -15.75 7.59 -5.32
CA ARG A 70 -15.06 7.54 -4.02
C ARG A 70 -15.90 8.19 -2.92
N ARG A 71 -16.04 7.47 -1.80
CA ARG A 71 -16.56 8.07 -0.55
C ARG A 71 -15.44 8.86 0.11
N MET A 72 -15.53 10.18 0.04
CA MET A 72 -14.58 11.09 0.70
C MET A 72 -14.53 10.80 2.21
N GLY A 73 -13.32 10.74 2.77
CA GLY A 73 -13.08 10.54 4.21
C GLY A 73 -12.65 9.13 4.63
N PHE A 74 -12.76 8.11 3.77
CA PHE A 74 -12.28 6.76 4.09
C PHE A 74 -10.81 6.58 3.69
N GLY A 75 -9.90 6.93 4.60
CA GLY A 75 -8.47 6.61 4.45
C GLY A 75 -7.72 7.44 3.40
N GLY A 76 -8.03 8.74 3.26
CA GLY A 76 -7.26 9.66 2.43
C GLY A 76 -7.56 9.59 0.92
N ASP A 77 -6.77 10.30 0.13
CA ASP A 77 -6.76 10.20 -1.34
C ASP A 77 -5.65 9.25 -1.78
N PRO A 78 -5.98 8.02 -2.19
CA PRO A 78 -4.95 7.02 -2.41
C PRO A 78 -4.04 7.36 -3.58
N LYS A 79 -4.47 8.18 -4.55
CA LYS A 79 -3.57 8.63 -5.60
C LYS A 79 -2.68 9.76 -5.08
N ALA A 80 -3.27 10.82 -4.53
CA ALA A 80 -2.52 11.99 -4.09
C ALA A 80 -1.55 11.66 -2.95
N ASP A 81 -1.97 10.84 -1.99
CA ASP A 81 -1.11 10.42 -0.87
C ASP A 81 0.06 9.56 -1.36
N THR A 82 -0.20 8.63 -2.30
CA THR A 82 0.88 7.78 -2.86
C THR A 82 1.89 8.60 -3.67
N GLU A 83 1.43 9.62 -4.40
CA GLU A 83 2.29 10.58 -5.11
C GLU A 83 3.09 11.43 -4.11
N ALA A 84 2.47 11.97 -3.06
CA ALA A 84 3.14 12.75 -2.03
C ALA A 84 4.23 11.95 -1.29
N LEU A 85 3.97 10.68 -0.97
CA LEU A 85 4.98 9.80 -0.38
C LEU A 85 6.15 9.52 -1.34
N LYS A 86 5.87 9.42 -2.64
CA LYS A 86 6.91 9.28 -3.66
C LYS A 86 7.81 10.50 -3.70
N GLU A 87 7.22 11.70 -3.70
CA GLU A 87 7.94 12.97 -3.65
C GLU A 87 8.76 13.13 -2.36
N ALA A 88 8.24 12.60 -1.24
CA ALA A 88 8.97 12.50 0.02
C ALA A 88 10.13 11.48 -0.02
N GLY A 89 10.32 10.75 -1.11
CA GLY A 89 11.44 9.82 -1.31
C GLY A 89 11.17 8.37 -0.91
N LEU A 90 9.92 7.98 -0.68
CA LEU A 90 9.56 6.56 -0.57
C LEU A 90 9.41 5.95 -1.97
N ASN A 91 9.80 4.68 -2.10
CA ASN A 91 9.43 3.90 -3.27
C ASN A 91 7.96 3.48 -3.14
N THR A 92 7.10 4.08 -3.97
CA THR A 92 5.66 3.81 -3.96
C THR A 92 5.13 3.41 -5.33
N HIS A 93 4.06 2.61 -5.31
CA HIS A 93 3.38 2.17 -6.52
C HIS A 93 1.86 2.28 -6.36
N PHE A 94 1.21 2.92 -7.33
CA PHE A 94 -0.26 3.06 -7.37
C PHE A 94 -0.81 2.32 -8.60
N TYR A 95 -1.59 1.28 -8.37
CA TYR A 95 -2.18 0.46 -9.43
C TYR A 95 -3.71 0.61 -9.49
N VAL A 96 -4.25 0.72 -10.70
CA VAL A 96 -5.70 0.78 -10.94
C VAL A 96 -6.14 -0.43 -11.76
N SER A 97 -6.96 -1.28 -11.16
CA SER A 97 -7.64 -2.35 -11.88
C SER A 97 -8.79 -1.74 -12.69
N ARG A 98 -8.64 -1.75 -14.02
CA ARG A 98 -9.64 -1.19 -14.94
C ARG A 98 -10.94 -1.97 -14.90
N GLU A 99 -12.05 -1.24 -14.95
CA GLU A 99 -13.42 -1.73 -15.08
C GLU A 99 -13.89 -2.62 -13.93
N THR A 100 -13.27 -2.50 -12.76
CA THR A 100 -13.66 -3.23 -11.54
C THR A 100 -14.00 -2.26 -10.41
N ALA A 101 -14.74 -2.76 -9.43
CA ALA A 101 -15.13 -2.04 -8.22
C ALA A 101 -14.50 -2.66 -6.96
N HIS A 102 -15.16 -2.55 -5.81
CA HIS A 102 -14.73 -3.14 -4.54
C HIS A 102 -15.01 -4.66 -4.51
N GLU A 103 -14.28 -5.41 -5.32
CA GLU A 103 -14.56 -6.82 -5.61
C GLU A 103 -13.28 -7.64 -5.78
N TRP A 104 -13.43 -8.96 -5.74
CA TRP A 104 -12.31 -9.91 -5.81
C TRP A 104 -11.41 -9.75 -7.03
N GLN A 105 -11.96 -9.35 -8.18
CA GLN A 105 -11.12 -9.17 -9.37
C GLN A 105 -10.13 -8.00 -9.22
N SER A 106 -10.51 -6.93 -8.53
CA SER A 106 -9.59 -5.84 -8.18
C SER A 106 -8.43 -6.34 -7.33
N TRP A 107 -8.74 -7.15 -6.30
CA TRP A 107 -7.73 -7.65 -5.37
C TRP A 107 -6.83 -8.73 -5.99
N ARG A 108 -7.37 -9.60 -6.85
CA ARG A 108 -6.57 -10.58 -7.60
C ARG A 108 -5.54 -9.90 -8.48
N ARG A 109 -5.96 -8.86 -9.21
CA ARG A 109 -5.06 -8.06 -10.05
C ARG A 109 -4.07 -7.25 -9.21
N GLY A 110 -4.52 -6.62 -8.12
CA GLY A 110 -3.64 -5.92 -7.19
C GLY A 110 -2.55 -6.81 -6.60
N LEU A 111 -2.91 -8.04 -6.19
CA LEU A 111 -1.94 -9.03 -5.71
C LEU A 111 -0.97 -9.46 -6.81
N HIS A 112 -1.46 -9.69 -8.03
CA HIS A 112 -0.61 -10.04 -9.17
C HIS A 112 0.49 -8.99 -9.40
N GLU A 113 0.12 -7.71 -9.44
CA GLU A 113 1.08 -6.61 -9.62
C GLU A 113 2.03 -6.48 -8.41
N PHE A 114 1.48 -6.52 -7.19
CA PHE A 114 2.29 -6.40 -5.97
C PHE A 114 3.35 -7.50 -5.85
N ALA A 115 2.98 -8.75 -6.16
CA ALA A 115 3.87 -9.90 -6.01
C ALA A 115 5.11 -9.82 -6.92
N GLN A 116 5.04 -9.08 -8.03
CA GLN A 116 6.19 -8.88 -8.93
C GLN A 116 7.21 -7.86 -8.40
N LEU A 117 6.83 -7.04 -7.41
CA LEU A 117 7.61 -5.90 -6.93
C LEU A 117 8.30 -6.16 -5.58
N ILE A 118 7.97 -7.26 -4.91
CA ILE A 118 8.52 -7.60 -3.60
C ILE A 118 9.65 -8.63 -3.72
N PHE A 119 10.62 -8.55 -2.81
CA PHE A 119 11.76 -9.48 -2.74
C PHE A 119 12.61 -9.54 -4.02
N THR A 120 12.67 -8.43 -4.76
CA THR A 120 13.47 -8.31 -5.99
C THR A 120 14.97 -8.11 -5.71
N ASP A 121 15.33 -7.65 -4.51
CA ASP A 121 16.73 -7.45 -4.12
C ASP A 121 17.38 -8.83 -3.85
N GLY A 122 18.16 -9.34 -4.82
CA GLY A 122 18.79 -10.67 -4.73
C GLY A 122 18.56 -11.59 -5.94
N MET A 123 17.79 -11.14 -6.93
CA MET A 123 17.92 -11.58 -8.33
C MET A 123 18.87 -10.63 -9.08
#